data_AF-A0A9R0TP74-F1
#
_entry.id   AF-A0A9R0TP74-F1
#
_cell.length_a   1.000
_cell.length_b   1.000
_cell.length_c   1.000
_cell.angle_alpha   90.00
_cell.angle_beta   90.00
_cell.angle_gamma   90.00
#
_symmetry.space_group_name_H-M   'P 1'
#
loop_
_entity.id
_entity.type
_entity.pdbx_description
1 polymer ?
#
loop_
_entity_poly.entity_id
_entity_poly.type
_entity_poly.pdbx_seq_one_letter_code
_entity_poly.pdbx_strand_id
1 'polypeptide(L)'
;MQSMKALVLRNCSISGGIPSYIWSMENLTHLDLSFNELTGKVTDSFTNRGTVDYIYLTGNSLTGNIPDWLLRSNSIVDLSFNNFTIGSSGRPTQCQGSANLVESYSPEMNSLNNVQPCLKKNFPCASNGQYRSSLHINCGDKEAIVNGVKYEGDTTPKGASMLYVSPDSNWAFSSTGNFMDDNINDDNYIASSTSKLTMPNSKLYAKARLSPLSLTYYGLCMHNGSYTVKLHFAEIIFTNDSTYRSLGKRKFNVFIQGRMVLEDFDIEQSAGGAGKLVIKTFTAYVTNHTLKIQFYWAGRGTTGIPYRGFYGPLISAISVTPNFQIPLAVEPPQTGSRTKISRTSKALLIGGPIIAIFTALVVGIWIKRRRKNLVNQDLRALDLQIGSFTLRQIKAATRNFDPANKIGEGGFGSVYKGLLSDGTIIAVKQLSSKSKQGNREFVNEIGMISALQHPNLVRLYGCCTEGNQLLLVYEYMENNCLARALFGNPTSYISWCSP
;
A
#
# COMPACT_ATOMS: atom_id res chain seq x y z
N MET A 1 10.18 -9.12 -26.69
CA MET A 1 10.28 -8.00 -25.74
C MET A 1 11.70 -7.92 -25.16
N GLN A 2 12.74 -7.72 -25.98
CA GLN A 2 14.13 -7.63 -25.49
C GLN A 2 14.56 -6.19 -25.14
N SER A 3 13.72 -5.18 -25.43
CA SER A 3 14.01 -3.76 -25.23
C SER A 3 13.43 -3.15 -23.94
N MET A 4 12.75 -3.95 -23.11
CA MET A 4 12.11 -3.44 -21.89
C MET A 4 13.18 -3.06 -20.85
N LYS A 5 13.13 -1.82 -20.38
CA LYS A 5 14.06 -1.29 -19.35
C LYS A 5 13.54 -1.42 -17.92
N ALA A 6 12.24 -1.21 -17.74
CA ALA A 6 11.59 -1.28 -16.44
C ALA A 6 10.35 -2.17 -16.51
N LEU A 7 10.24 -3.11 -15.58
CA LEU A 7 9.05 -3.93 -15.35
C LEU A 7 8.60 -3.75 -13.90
N VAL A 8 7.43 -3.16 -13.72
CA VAL A 8 6.85 -2.87 -12.40
C VAL A 8 5.47 -3.48 -12.32
N LEU A 9 5.34 -4.56 -11.56
CA LEU A 9 4.10 -5.31 -11.36
C LEU A 9 3.86 -5.49 -9.85
N ARG A 10 3.81 -4.39 -9.11
CA ARG A 10 3.65 -4.37 -7.65
C ARG A 10 2.21 -4.66 -7.25
N ASN A 11 1.99 -5.55 -6.28
CA ASN A 11 0.66 -5.76 -5.68
C ASN A 11 -0.44 -6.03 -6.71
N CYS A 12 -0.13 -6.90 -7.67
CA CYS A 12 -1.03 -7.29 -8.76
C CYS A 12 -1.70 -8.65 -8.52
N SER A 13 -1.51 -9.23 -7.33
CA SER A 13 -2.02 -10.58 -6.97
C SER A 13 -1.53 -11.67 -7.95
N ILE A 14 -0.32 -11.50 -8.49
CA ILE A 14 0.27 -12.45 -9.44
C ILE A 14 0.77 -13.67 -8.67
N SER A 15 0.40 -14.87 -9.11
CA SER A 15 0.83 -16.14 -8.51
C SER A 15 1.70 -16.97 -9.45
N GLY A 16 2.43 -17.94 -8.90
CA GLY A 16 3.25 -18.89 -9.65
C GLY A 16 4.73 -18.50 -9.72
N GLY A 17 5.51 -19.26 -10.49
CA GLY A 17 6.95 -19.06 -10.63
C GLY A 17 7.32 -17.84 -11.47
N ILE A 18 8.44 -17.18 -11.13
CA ILE A 18 9.02 -16.13 -11.98
C ILE A 18 9.53 -16.79 -13.28
N PRO A 19 9.00 -16.44 -14.46
CA PRO A 19 9.43 -17.06 -15.71
C PRO A 19 10.91 -16.83 -16.00
N SER A 20 11.61 -17.87 -16.45
CA SER A 20 13.07 -17.82 -16.66
C SER A 20 13.52 -16.76 -17.66
N TYR A 21 12.67 -16.42 -18.64
CA TYR A 21 12.99 -15.43 -19.65
C TYR A 21 13.23 -14.03 -19.06
N ILE A 22 12.68 -13.70 -17.88
CA ILE A 22 12.91 -12.40 -17.22
C ILE A 22 14.40 -12.21 -16.93
N TRP A 23 15.10 -13.28 -16.55
CA TRP A 23 16.53 -13.26 -16.23
C TRP A 23 17.44 -13.22 -17.46
N SER A 24 16.87 -13.30 -18.67
CA SER A 24 17.57 -13.16 -19.96
C SER A 24 17.32 -11.81 -20.66
N MET A 25 16.56 -10.90 -20.03
CA MET A 25 16.25 -9.60 -20.62
C MET A 25 17.43 -8.62 -20.51
N GLU A 26 18.26 -8.52 -21.55
CA GLU A 26 19.52 -7.78 -21.55
C GLU A 26 19.42 -6.28 -21.23
N ASN A 27 18.29 -5.64 -21.54
CA ASN A 27 18.08 -4.21 -21.31
C ASN A 27 17.35 -3.88 -20.01
N LEU A 28 16.95 -4.88 -19.23
CA LEU A 28 16.19 -4.68 -18.00
C LEU A 28 17.10 -4.10 -16.93
N THR A 29 16.81 -2.88 -16.48
CA THR A 29 17.53 -2.20 -15.39
C THR A 29 16.72 -2.13 -14.10
N HIS A 30 15.39 -2.20 -14.20
CA HIS A 30 14.49 -2.12 -13.05
C HIS A 30 13.48 -3.27 -13.10
N LEU A 31 13.52 -4.15 -12.09
CA LEU A 31 12.56 -5.22 -11.90
C LEU A 31 11.88 -5.08 -10.54
N ASP A 32 10.57 -4.90 -10.55
CA ASP A 32 9.78 -4.88 -9.34
C ASP A 32 8.56 -5.78 -9.45
N LEU A 33 8.61 -6.88 -8.71
CA LEU A 33 7.55 -7.88 -8.59
C LEU A 33 7.05 -7.99 -7.13
N SER A 34 7.26 -6.95 -6.34
CA SER A 34 6.99 -6.95 -4.91
C SER A 34 5.50 -7.08 -4.57
N PHE A 35 5.23 -7.63 -3.38
CA PHE A 35 3.89 -7.78 -2.80
C PHE A 35 2.92 -8.58 -3.68
N ASN A 36 3.38 -9.67 -4.28
CA ASN A 36 2.55 -10.62 -5.02
C ASN A 36 2.49 -11.98 -4.31
N GLU A 37 1.95 -12.99 -4.98
CA GLU A 37 1.84 -14.37 -4.50
C GLU A 37 2.83 -15.29 -5.26
N LEU A 38 3.97 -14.75 -5.69
CA LEU A 38 4.94 -15.50 -6.47
C LEU A 38 5.58 -16.62 -5.63
N THR A 39 5.76 -17.78 -6.24
CA THR A 39 6.30 -18.99 -5.61
C THR A 39 7.48 -19.55 -6.40
N GLY A 40 8.04 -20.66 -5.95
CA GLY A 40 9.15 -21.32 -6.63
C GLY A 40 10.49 -20.63 -6.39
N LYS A 41 11.52 -21.09 -7.10
CA LYS A 41 12.91 -20.68 -6.90
C LYS A 41 13.29 -19.53 -7.81
N VAL A 42 14.18 -18.66 -7.32
CA VAL A 42 14.94 -17.78 -8.21
C VAL A 42 16.05 -18.61 -8.85
N THR A 43 16.24 -18.48 -10.16
CA THR A 43 17.17 -19.33 -10.91
C THR A 43 18.62 -18.99 -10.58
N ASP A 44 19.48 -20.02 -10.50
CA ASP A 44 20.92 -19.84 -10.32
C ASP A 44 21.61 -19.28 -11.58
N SER A 45 20.99 -19.47 -12.75
CA SER A 45 21.49 -18.96 -14.03
C SER A 45 20.99 -17.54 -14.28
N PHE A 46 21.89 -16.56 -14.15
CA PHE A 46 21.67 -15.19 -14.60
C PHE A 46 22.41 -15.01 -15.94
N THR A 47 21.66 -14.84 -17.03
CA THR A 47 22.21 -14.75 -18.40
C THR A 47 22.16 -13.33 -18.96
N ASN A 48 21.58 -12.39 -18.21
CA ASN A 48 21.57 -10.98 -18.53
C ASN A 48 23.02 -10.44 -18.50
N ARG A 49 23.45 -9.87 -19.63
CA ARG A 49 24.78 -9.25 -19.82
C ARG A 49 24.81 -7.77 -19.45
N GLY A 50 23.66 -7.15 -19.21
CA GLY A 50 23.50 -5.79 -18.73
C GLY A 50 23.52 -5.69 -17.21
N THR A 51 23.57 -4.45 -16.70
CA THR A 51 23.48 -4.15 -15.27
C THR A 51 22.02 -3.94 -14.88
N VAL A 52 21.48 -4.78 -14.00
CA VAL A 52 20.20 -4.50 -13.33
C VAL A 52 20.52 -3.59 -12.15
N ASP A 53 19.88 -2.44 -12.04
CA ASP A 53 20.14 -1.49 -10.96
C ASP A 53 19.28 -1.82 -9.73
N TYR A 54 18.02 -2.25 -9.97
CA TYR A 54 17.04 -2.51 -8.91
C TYR A 54 16.29 -3.83 -9.11
N ILE A 55 16.25 -4.64 -8.06
CA ILE A 55 15.51 -5.91 -8.02
C ILE A 55 14.69 -5.97 -6.72
N TYR A 56 13.38 -5.79 -6.83
CA TYR A 56 12.46 -5.90 -5.70
C TYR A 56 11.58 -7.14 -5.86
N LEU A 57 11.81 -8.13 -4.99
CA LEU A 57 11.02 -9.35 -4.87
C LEU A 57 10.37 -9.47 -3.48
N THR A 58 10.39 -8.39 -2.70
CA THR A 58 9.87 -8.37 -1.33
C THR A 58 8.41 -8.80 -1.25
N GLY A 59 8.01 -9.46 -0.16
CA GLY A 59 6.61 -9.78 0.11
C GLY A 59 6.01 -10.77 -0.88
N ASN A 60 6.73 -11.85 -1.17
CA ASN A 60 6.28 -12.97 -1.98
C ASN A 60 6.40 -14.28 -1.19
N SER A 61 6.22 -15.42 -1.85
CA SER A 61 6.39 -16.77 -1.29
C SER A 61 7.50 -17.55 -2.01
N LEU A 62 8.56 -16.86 -2.45
CA LEU A 62 9.71 -17.48 -3.13
C LEU A 62 10.45 -18.42 -2.19
N THR A 63 10.93 -19.55 -2.73
CA THR A 63 11.56 -20.65 -1.98
C THR A 63 12.92 -21.04 -2.56
N GLY A 64 13.59 -22.00 -1.93
CA GLY A 64 14.91 -22.47 -2.34
C GLY A 64 16.03 -21.54 -1.89
N ASN A 65 17.21 -21.72 -2.47
CA ASN A 65 18.39 -20.96 -2.08
C ASN A 65 18.37 -19.58 -2.73
N ILE A 66 18.98 -18.59 -2.08
CA ILE A 66 19.23 -17.28 -2.69
C ILE A 66 20.44 -17.43 -3.62
N PRO A 67 20.31 -17.16 -4.93
CA PRO A 67 21.43 -17.21 -5.85
C PRO A 67 22.54 -16.20 -5.50
N ASP A 68 23.80 -16.64 -5.63
CA ASP A 68 25.00 -15.83 -5.33
C ASP A 68 25.03 -14.49 -6.08
N TRP A 69 24.51 -14.47 -7.32
CA TRP A 69 24.53 -13.28 -8.17
C TRP A 69 23.66 -12.14 -7.61
N LEU A 70 22.57 -12.44 -6.89
CA LEU A 70 21.76 -11.42 -6.22
C LEU A 70 22.51 -10.78 -5.05
N LEU A 71 23.39 -11.53 -4.39
CA LEU A 71 24.14 -11.07 -3.22
C LEU A 71 25.44 -10.37 -3.58
N ARG A 72 26.05 -10.68 -4.74
CA ARG A 72 27.32 -10.08 -5.20
C ARG A 72 27.15 -8.96 -6.20
N SER A 73 25.93 -8.72 -6.68
CA SER A 73 25.67 -7.61 -7.59
C SER A 73 25.89 -6.25 -6.91
N ASN A 74 26.22 -5.23 -7.71
CA ASN A 74 26.18 -3.83 -7.28
C ASN A 74 24.74 -3.27 -7.30
N SER A 75 23.75 -4.14 -7.52
CA SER A 75 22.34 -3.80 -7.60
C SER A 75 21.74 -3.58 -6.22
N ILE A 76 20.70 -2.77 -6.17
CA ILE A 76 19.84 -2.61 -5.00
C ILE A 76 18.82 -3.74 -5.03
N VAL A 77 18.99 -4.70 -4.12
CA VAL A 77 18.17 -5.92 -4.07
C VAL A 77 17.35 -5.98 -2.80
N ASP A 78 16.05 -6.26 -2.91
CA ASP A 78 15.17 -6.56 -1.78
C ASP A 78 14.50 -7.93 -1.94
N LEU A 79 14.83 -8.86 -1.04
CA LEU A 79 14.27 -10.20 -0.96
C LEU A 79 13.50 -10.43 0.35
N SER A 80 13.25 -9.37 1.12
CA SER A 80 12.59 -9.45 2.42
C SER A 80 11.21 -10.11 2.32
N PHE A 81 10.74 -10.70 3.43
CA PHE A 81 9.42 -11.33 3.50
C PHE A 81 9.17 -12.40 2.42
N ASN A 82 10.10 -13.36 2.27
CA ASN A 82 10.00 -14.55 1.41
C ASN A 82 10.27 -15.83 2.22
N ASN A 83 10.40 -17.00 1.58
CA ASN A 83 10.57 -18.30 2.26
C ASN A 83 11.82 -19.06 1.76
N PHE A 84 12.96 -18.36 1.66
CA PHE A 84 14.22 -18.95 1.22
C PHE A 84 14.80 -19.93 2.25
N THR A 85 15.63 -20.84 1.76
CA THR A 85 16.38 -21.84 2.53
C THR A 85 17.88 -21.59 2.43
N ILE A 86 18.66 -22.14 3.36
CA ILE A 86 20.12 -22.07 3.30
C ILE A 86 20.64 -23.04 2.25
N GLY A 87 21.40 -22.53 1.28
CA GLY A 87 22.14 -23.33 0.30
C GLY A 87 23.55 -23.71 0.72
N SER A 88 24.17 -24.59 -0.06
CA SER A 88 25.55 -25.08 0.12
C SER A 88 26.63 -24.02 -0.19
N SER A 89 26.27 -22.97 -0.94
CA SER A 89 27.16 -21.92 -1.43
C SER A 89 26.76 -20.58 -0.80
N GLY A 90 27.72 -19.85 -0.20
CA GLY A 90 27.55 -18.42 0.15
C GLY A 90 26.42 -18.10 1.13
N ARG A 91 26.60 -18.39 2.42
CA ARG A 91 25.62 -18.03 3.47
C ARG A 91 25.56 -16.50 3.67
N PRO A 92 24.40 -15.84 3.52
CA PRO A 92 24.18 -14.56 4.19
C PRO A 92 24.21 -14.83 5.70
N THR A 93 25.31 -14.45 6.34
CA THR A 93 25.50 -14.58 7.78
C THR A 93 25.18 -13.30 8.53
N GLN A 94 24.82 -12.23 7.81
CA GLN A 94 24.67 -10.89 8.36
C GLN A 94 23.31 -10.30 7.99
N CYS A 95 22.70 -9.60 8.94
CA CYS A 95 21.47 -8.84 8.79
C CYS A 95 21.59 -7.69 7.80
N GLN A 96 22.77 -7.08 7.76
CA GLN A 96 23.07 -5.94 6.92
C GLN A 96 24.05 -6.39 5.84
N GLY A 97 23.78 -6.02 4.60
CA GLY A 97 24.58 -6.43 3.45
C GLY A 97 24.14 -5.73 2.17
N SER A 98 24.52 -6.32 1.05
CA SER A 98 24.18 -5.86 -0.31
C SER A 98 22.69 -5.98 -0.65
N ALA A 99 21.95 -6.84 0.04
CA ALA A 99 20.52 -7.05 -0.14
C ALA A 99 19.76 -6.91 1.17
N ASN A 100 18.52 -6.44 1.10
CA ASN A 100 17.59 -6.50 2.22
C ASN A 100 16.98 -7.90 2.32
N LEU A 101 17.30 -8.61 3.40
CA LEU A 101 16.93 -10.02 3.62
C LEU A 101 16.03 -10.21 4.86
N VAL A 102 15.40 -9.15 5.36
CA VAL A 102 14.59 -9.19 6.57
C VAL A 102 13.45 -10.19 6.43
N GLU A 103 13.31 -11.10 7.40
CA GLU A 103 12.28 -12.15 7.41
C GLU A 103 12.19 -12.93 6.07
N SER A 104 13.32 -13.09 5.38
CA SER A 104 13.38 -13.74 4.06
C SER A 104 13.49 -15.26 4.13
N TYR A 105 13.83 -15.83 5.29
CA TYR A 105 14.00 -17.27 5.43
C TYR A 105 12.71 -17.97 5.85
N SER A 106 12.61 -19.22 5.42
CA SER A 106 11.48 -20.10 5.75
C SER A 106 11.44 -20.42 7.26
N PRO A 107 10.26 -20.75 7.81
CA PRO A 107 10.13 -21.10 9.23
C PRO A 107 11.02 -22.26 9.70
N GLU A 108 11.34 -23.20 8.80
CA GLU A 108 12.23 -24.33 9.09
C GLU A 108 13.64 -23.88 9.50
N MET A 109 14.07 -22.71 9.00
CA MET A 109 15.38 -22.14 9.31
C MET A 109 15.42 -21.45 10.69
N ASN A 110 14.28 -21.26 11.36
CA ASN A 110 14.24 -20.59 12.66
C ASN A 110 14.98 -21.35 13.76
N SER A 111 15.05 -22.69 13.65
CA SER A 111 15.73 -23.58 14.59
C SER A 111 17.26 -23.53 14.50
N LEU A 112 17.79 -22.95 13.42
CA LEU A 112 19.22 -22.93 13.17
C LEU A 112 19.90 -21.76 13.88
N ASN A 113 20.88 -22.07 14.73
CA ASN A 113 21.61 -21.07 15.53
C ASN A 113 22.57 -20.21 14.70
N ASN A 114 23.00 -20.70 13.53
CA ASN A 114 23.89 -19.97 12.62
C ASN A 114 23.14 -18.95 11.73
N VAL A 115 21.81 -18.87 11.81
CA VAL A 115 20.99 -17.88 11.11
C VAL A 115 20.75 -16.70 12.04
N GLN A 116 21.11 -15.50 11.60
CA GLN A 116 20.88 -14.30 12.39
C GLN A 116 19.38 -14.01 12.56
N PRO A 117 18.94 -13.44 13.70
CA PRO A 117 17.52 -13.29 14.01
C PRO A 117 16.71 -12.45 13.01
N CYS A 118 17.31 -11.42 12.40
CA CYS A 118 16.65 -10.60 11.37
C CYS A 118 16.22 -11.37 10.10
N LEU A 119 16.90 -12.47 9.76
CA LEU A 119 16.62 -13.27 8.57
C LEU A 119 15.43 -14.21 8.83
N LYS A 120 15.22 -14.57 10.10
CA LYS A 120 14.17 -15.46 10.58
C LYS A 120 12.80 -14.77 10.55
N LYS A 121 11.75 -15.57 10.40
CA LYS A 121 10.37 -15.06 10.48
C LYS A 121 10.08 -14.41 11.82
N ASN A 122 9.36 -13.29 11.79
CA ASN A 122 8.98 -12.46 12.93
C ASN A 122 10.14 -11.75 13.63
N PHE A 123 11.36 -11.77 13.06
CA PHE A 123 12.54 -11.11 13.59
C PHE A 123 12.70 -11.33 15.11
N PRO A 124 12.93 -12.58 15.56
CA PRO A 124 13.04 -12.91 16.97
C PRO A 124 14.08 -12.07 17.70
N CYS A 125 13.85 -11.84 18.99
CA CYS A 125 14.81 -11.18 19.85
C CYS A 125 16.12 -11.98 19.95
N ALA A 126 17.25 -11.28 19.85
CA ALA A 126 18.60 -11.85 19.97
C ALA A 126 19.17 -11.80 21.39
N SER A 127 18.51 -11.08 22.31
CA SER A 127 19.01 -10.81 23.66
C SER A 127 18.84 -12.01 24.61
N ASN A 128 19.86 -12.27 25.42
CA ASN A 128 19.85 -13.28 26.48
C ASN A 128 19.10 -12.77 27.72
N GLY A 129 17.81 -12.45 27.56
CA GLY A 129 16.92 -12.12 28.68
C GLY A 129 16.88 -10.65 29.12
N GLN A 130 17.58 -9.75 28.43
CA GLN A 130 17.36 -8.31 28.61
C GLN A 130 16.20 -7.87 27.74
N TYR A 131 15.06 -7.63 28.39
CA TYR A 131 13.85 -7.17 27.75
C TYR A 131 13.57 -5.71 28.07
N ARG A 132 12.89 -5.04 27.16
CA ARG A 132 12.55 -3.63 27.26
C ARG A 132 11.05 -3.42 27.44
N SER A 133 10.75 -2.38 28.20
CA SER A 133 9.38 -2.04 28.56
C SER A 133 8.81 -0.91 27.72
N SER A 134 9.65 -0.10 27.08
CA SER A 134 9.22 1.00 26.23
C SER A 134 10.20 1.21 25.08
N LEU A 135 9.74 1.89 24.04
CA LEU A 135 10.52 2.22 22.86
C LEU A 135 10.06 3.58 22.31
N HIS A 136 11.01 4.48 22.05
CA HIS A 136 10.72 5.80 21.51
C HIS A 136 11.75 6.12 20.42
N ILE A 137 11.28 6.37 19.20
CA ILE A 137 12.14 6.56 18.02
C ILE A 137 11.81 7.91 17.38
N ASN A 138 12.82 8.74 17.14
CA ASN A 138 12.73 9.97 16.36
C ASN A 138 13.04 9.65 14.89
N CYS A 139 12.00 9.42 14.09
CA CYS A 139 12.10 8.86 12.75
C CYS A 139 12.65 9.90 11.76
N GLY A 140 13.84 9.67 11.22
CA GLY A 140 14.46 10.59 10.26
C GLY A 140 15.20 11.77 10.90
N ASP A 141 15.45 11.75 12.22
CA ASP A 141 16.27 12.77 12.87
C ASP A 141 17.11 12.19 14.01
N LYS A 142 18.01 13.01 14.53
CA LYS A 142 18.86 12.67 15.68
C LYS A 142 18.04 12.51 16.96
N GLU A 143 18.69 11.93 17.97
CA GLU A 143 18.14 11.79 19.31
C GLU A 143 17.54 13.11 19.84
N ALA A 144 16.38 13.03 20.48
CA ALA A 144 15.68 14.18 21.04
C ALA A 144 15.03 13.85 22.38
N ILE A 145 15.02 14.81 23.30
CA ILE A 145 14.29 14.71 24.56
C ILE A 145 13.05 15.60 24.47
N VAL A 146 11.88 14.99 24.64
CA VAL A 146 10.58 15.65 24.53
C VAL A 146 9.74 15.27 25.73
N ASN A 147 9.30 16.26 26.51
CA ASN A 147 8.53 16.07 27.75
C ASN A 147 9.18 15.06 28.72
N GLY A 148 10.51 15.08 28.86
CA GLY A 148 11.26 14.15 29.71
C GLY A 148 11.44 12.74 29.14
N VAL A 149 10.88 12.44 27.97
CA VAL A 149 11.06 11.16 27.27
C VAL A 149 12.17 11.28 26.24
N LYS A 150 13.13 10.35 26.29
CA LYS A 150 14.23 10.24 25.33
C LYS A 150 13.77 9.45 24.10
N TYR A 151 13.85 10.05 22.91
CA TYR A 151 13.61 9.40 21.62
C TYR A 151 14.96 9.09 20.97
N GLU A 152 15.23 7.81 20.71
CA GLU A 152 16.42 7.34 20.01
C GLU A 152 16.41 7.82 18.55
N GLY A 153 17.57 8.22 18.03
CA GLY A 153 17.67 8.82 16.70
C GLY A 153 17.69 7.81 15.56
N ASP A 154 16.94 8.09 14.50
CA ASP A 154 16.94 7.37 13.25
C ASP A 154 17.52 8.25 12.14
N THR A 155 18.85 8.25 12.02
CA THR A 155 19.60 9.19 11.17
C THR A 155 20.12 8.56 9.86
N THR A 156 19.87 7.28 9.61
CA THR A 156 20.46 6.58 8.47
C THR A 156 19.95 7.13 7.14
N PRO A 157 20.84 7.63 6.24
CA PRO A 157 20.41 8.32 5.02
C PRO A 157 20.02 7.36 3.88
N LYS A 158 20.54 6.12 3.89
CA LYS A 158 20.27 5.10 2.85
C LYS A 158 18.81 4.62 2.95
N GLY A 159 18.15 4.28 1.83
CA GLY A 159 16.72 3.93 1.93
C GLY A 159 15.98 3.25 0.78
N ALA A 160 16.63 2.89 -0.33
CA ALA A 160 15.94 2.18 -1.43
C ALA A 160 15.62 0.71 -1.08
N SER A 161 16.60 0.00 -0.56
CA SER A 161 16.44 -1.36 -0.02
C SER A 161 17.44 -1.54 1.10
N MET A 162 16.99 -1.57 2.35
CA MET A 162 17.90 -1.83 3.46
C MET A 162 17.22 -2.30 4.74
N LEU A 163 18.05 -2.86 5.61
CA LEU A 163 17.79 -3.02 7.03
C LEU A 163 18.78 -2.19 7.83
N TYR A 164 18.26 -1.38 8.75
CA TYR A 164 19.03 -0.76 9.81
C TYR A 164 18.68 -1.41 11.15
N VAL A 165 19.69 -1.77 11.94
CA VAL A 165 19.54 -2.20 13.33
C VAL A 165 20.24 -1.16 14.20
N SER A 166 19.53 -0.66 15.22
CA SER A 166 20.09 0.28 16.19
C SER A 166 21.33 -0.31 16.90
N PRO A 167 22.29 0.53 17.35
CA PRO A 167 23.53 0.05 17.97
C PRO A 167 23.30 -0.89 19.16
N ASP A 168 22.29 -0.58 19.98
CA ASP A 168 21.92 -1.38 21.15
C ASP A 168 20.98 -2.56 20.80
N SER A 169 20.62 -2.73 19.52
CA SER A 169 19.67 -3.75 19.04
C SER A 169 18.27 -3.64 19.67
N ASN A 170 17.84 -2.43 20.02
CA ASN A 170 16.55 -2.12 20.66
C ASN A 170 15.42 -2.06 19.66
N TRP A 171 15.75 -1.57 18.49
CA TRP A 171 14.85 -1.42 17.38
C TRP A 171 15.62 -1.55 16.08
N ALA A 172 14.86 -1.76 15.02
CA ALA A 172 15.36 -1.84 13.66
C ALA A 172 14.32 -1.23 12.73
N PHE A 173 14.73 -0.90 11.51
CA PHE A 173 13.77 -0.66 10.45
C PHE A 173 14.24 -1.22 9.11
N SER A 174 13.27 -1.65 8.32
CA SER A 174 13.47 -2.09 6.94
C SER A 174 12.75 -1.12 6.01
N SER A 175 13.43 -0.66 4.96
CA SER A 175 12.88 0.23 3.94
C SER A 175 13.00 -0.42 2.57
N THR A 176 11.96 -0.26 1.75
CA THR A 176 11.88 -0.80 0.40
C THR A 176 11.34 0.22 -0.60
N GLY A 177 11.85 0.13 -1.81
CA GLY A 177 11.47 0.86 -3.01
C GLY A 177 12.36 2.07 -3.28
N ASN A 178 12.47 2.45 -4.55
CA ASN A 178 13.06 3.71 -5.02
C ASN A 178 11.96 4.63 -5.60
N PHE A 179 12.24 5.93 -5.68
CA PHE A 179 11.35 6.88 -6.35
C PHE A 179 11.57 6.80 -7.86
N MET A 180 10.57 6.39 -8.63
CA MET A 180 10.80 5.94 -10.02
C MET A 180 10.75 7.03 -11.09
N ASP A 181 10.50 8.28 -10.70
CA ASP A 181 10.01 9.30 -11.64
C ASP A 181 10.87 10.58 -11.70
N ASP A 182 11.89 10.75 -10.87
CA ASP A 182 12.59 12.04 -10.73
C ASP A 182 13.90 12.17 -11.53
N ASN A 183 14.40 11.09 -12.14
CA ASN A 183 15.71 11.03 -12.82
C ASN A 183 16.88 11.44 -11.91
N ILE A 184 16.72 11.33 -10.59
CA ILE A 184 17.74 11.67 -9.60
C ILE A 184 18.29 10.35 -9.04
N ASN A 185 19.61 10.20 -9.05
CA ASN A 185 20.25 8.99 -8.52
C ASN A 185 20.31 8.97 -6.98
N ASP A 186 20.26 10.15 -6.35
CA ASP A 186 20.35 10.35 -4.91
C ASP A 186 18.97 10.69 -4.30
N ASP A 187 18.13 9.67 -4.15
CA ASP A 187 16.85 9.76 -3.47
C ASP A 187 17.02 10.13 -1.98
N ASN A 188 16.21 11.07 -1.50
CA ASN A 188 16.16 11.43 -0.09
C ASN A 188 15.09 10.63 0.66
N TYR A 189 15.51 9.84 1.64
CA TYR A 189 14.61 9.05 2.50
C TYR A 189 14.32 9.70 3.86
N ILE A 190 14.77 10.95 4.03
CA ILE A 190 14.46 11.80 5.17
C ILE A 190 13.89 13.12 4.66
N ALA A 191 12.65 13.40 5.04
CA ALA A 191 11.97 14.66 4.77
C ALA A 191 12.38 15.68 5.83
N SER A 192 12.57 16.93 5.41
CA SER A 192 12.76 18.07 6.31
C SER A 192 11.68 19.11 6.04
N SER A 193 11.17 19.70 7.12
CA SER A 193 10.15 20.75 7.03
C SER A 193 10.68 21.96 6.28
N THR A 194 9.90 22.42 5.31
CA THR A 194 10.20 23.63 4.52
C THR A 194 9.92 24.92 5.30
N SER A 195 9.15 24.83 6.39
CA SER A 195 8.71 25.98 7.19
C SER A 195 8.97 25.76 8.69
N LYS A 196 9.07 26.86 9.44
CA LYS A 196 9.17 26.80 10.90
C LYS A 196 7.85 26.32 11.50
N LEU A 197 7.88 25.16 12.16
CA LEU A 197 6.72 24.59 12.83
C LEU A 197 6.46 25.32 14.16
N THR A 198 5.25 25.85 14.34
CA THR A 198 4.83 26.61 15.54
C THR A 198 4.16 25.76 16.61
N MET A 199 4.02 24.46 16.37
CA MET A 199 3.41 23.49 17.27
C MET A 199 4.29 23.12 18.49
N PRO A 200 3.70 22.65 19.61
CA PRO A 200 4.44 22.10 20.73
C PRO A 200 5.35 20.94 20.29
N ASN A 201 6.55 20.86 20.87
CA ASN A 201 7.51 19.80 20.57
C ASN A 201 7.87 19.70 19.08
N SER A 202 7.85 20.84 18.37
CA SER A 202 8.15 20.94 16.94
C SER A 202 9.45 20.27 16.51
N LYS A 203 10.43 20.14 17.41
CA LYS A 203 11.67 19.39 17.18
C LYS A 203 11.43 17.95 16.71
N LEU A 204 10.39 17.28 17.23
CA LEU A 204 10.05 15.89 16.88
C LEU A 204 9.38 15.76 15.51
N TYR A 205 8.88 16.87 14.95
CA TYR A 205 8.12 16.90 13.70
C TYR A 205 8.85 17.64 12.58
N ALA A 206 10.00 18.24 12.87
CA ALA A 206 10.78 19.02 11.91
C ALA A 206 11.36 18.15 10.78
N LYS A 207 11.57 16.87 11.06
CA LYS A 207 11.96 15.86 10.08
C LYS A 207 11.11 14.60 10.23
N ALA A 208 11.09 13.79 9.18
CA ALA A 208 10.37 12.53 9.16
C ALA A 208 11.07 11.54 8.22
N ARG A 209 10.97 10.24 8.51
CA ARG A 209 11.38 9.21 7.56
C ARG A 209 10.30 9.02 6.51
N LEU A 210 10.73 8.83 5.26
CA LEU A 210 9.85 8.47 4.14
C LEU A 210 10.32 7.18 3.44
N SER A 211 9.40 6.56 2.72
CA SER A 211 9.68 5.43 1.83
C SER A 211 8.72 5.47 0.63
N PRO A 212 9.17 5.14 -0.59
CA PRO A 212 8.31 5.10 -1.76
C PRO A 212 7.37 3.90 -1.79
N LEU A 213 7.65 2.82 -1.05
CA LEU A 213 6.84 1.59 -1.13
C LEU A 213 6.50 1.01 0.23
N SER A 214 7.49 0.62 1.03
CA SER A 214 7.25 -0.02 2.33
C SER A 214 8.31 0.38 3.34
N LEU A 215 7.89 0.72 4.55
CA LEU A 215 8.74 1.01 5.69
C LEU A 215 8.23 0.25 6.89
N THR A 216 9.07 -0.58 7.49
CA THR A 216 8.71 -1.39 8.66
C THR A 216 9.66 -1.10 9.80
N TYR A 217 9.13 -0.62 10.94
CA TYR A 217 9.87 -0.54 12.18
C TYR A 217 9.61 -1.77 13.04
N TYR A 218 10.66 -2.20 13.73
CA TYR A 218 10.66 -3.28 14.70
C TYR A 218 11.06 -2.74 16.05
N GLY A 219 10.23 -2.95 17.07
CA GLY A 219 10.67 -2.91 18.46
C GLY A 219 11.17 -4.30 18.83
N LEU A 220 12.45 -4.41 19.17
CA LEU A 220 13.12 -5.68 19.43
C LEU A 220 13.25 -5.92 20.94
N CYS A 221 13.22 -7.19 21.32
CA CYS A 221 13.41 -7.62 22.71
C CYS A 221 12.48 -6.92 23.70
N MET A 222 11.22 -6.72 23.33
CA MET A 222 10.21 -6.14 24.22
C MET A 222 9.64 -7.22 25.16
N HIS A 223 9.17 -6.84 26.35
CA HIS A 223 8.37 -7.76 27.16
C HIS A 223 7.11 -8.20 26.42
N ASN A 224 6.62 -9.42 26.69
CA ASN A 224 5.33 -9.84 26.16
C ASN A 224 4.22 -9.17 26.96
N GLY A 225 3.24 -8.61 26.26
CA GLY A 225 2.15 -7.89 26.89
C GLY A 225 1.44 -6.91 25.98
N SER A 226 0.54 -6.13 26.57
CA SER A 226 -0.21 -5.08 25.89
C SER A 226 0.56 -3.76 25.94
N TYR A 227 0.64 -3.06 24.82
CA TYR A 227 1.32 -1.79 24.68
C TYR A 227 0.41 -0.74 24.07
N THR A 228 0.57 0.51 24.51
CA THR A 228 0.06 1.68 23.81
C THR A 228 1.10 2.14 22.80
N VAL A 229 0.75 2.08 21.53
CA VAL A 229 1.57 2.54 20.40
C VAL A 229 1.01 3.88 19.92
N LYS A 230 1.82 4.93 20.00
CA LYS A 230 1.53 6.26 19.46
C LYS A 230 2.40 6.49 18.23
N LEU A 231 1.75 6.75 17.12
CA LEU A 231 2.39 7.12 15.85
C LEU A 231 2.23 8.62 15.65
N HIS A 232 3.36 9.31 15.51
CA HIS A 232 3.43 10.76 15.42
C HIS A 232 3.68 11.17 13.97
N PHE A 233 2.79 12.00 13.44
CA PHE A 233 2.85 12.47 12.06
C PHE A 233 2.73 13.99 11.99
N ALA A 234 3.37 14.56 10.97
CA ALA A 234 3.07 15.89 10.44
C ALA A 234 3.36 15.88 8.94
N GLU A 235 2.45 16.41 8.12
CA GLU A 235 2.74 16.60 6.69
C GLU A 235 3.62 17.84 6.56
N ILE A 236 4.89 17.63 6.18
CA ILE A 236 5.94 18.66 6.18
C ILE A 236 6.52 18.92 4.79
N ILE A 237 6.04 18.18 3.77
CA ILE A 237 6.42 18.33 2.38
C ILE A 237 5.36 19.14 1.62
N PHE A 238 4.09 18.79 1.78
CA PHE A 238 2.99 19.57 1.20
C PHE A 238 2.72 20.84 2.00
N THR A 239 2.20 21.86 1.32
CA THR A 239 1.92 23.17 1.90
C THR A 239 0.42 23.47 1.87
N ASN A 240 -0.03 24.44 2.67
CA ASN A 240 -1.42 24.93 2.65
C ASN A 240 -1.54 26.26 1.87
N ASP A 241 -0.54 26.62 1.08
CA ASP A 241 -0.53 27.87 0.33
C ASP A 241 -1.41 27.79 -0.93
N SER A 242 -1.55 28.91 -1.62
CA SER A 242 -2.32 28.98 -2.88
C SER A 242 -1.54 28.46 -4.10
N THR A 243 -0.38 27.83 -3.92
CA THR A 243 0.41 27.27 -5.01
C THR A 243 -0.06 25.85 -5.34
N TYR A 244 0.34 25.32 -6.50
CA TYR A 244 0.02 23.95 -6.91
C TYR A 244 0.52 22.87 -5.92
N ARG A 245 1.46 23.20 -5.02
CA ARG A 245 2.00 22.27 -4.02
C ARG A 245 0.96 21.83 -3.00
N SER A 246 -0.06 22.65 -2.75
CA SER A 246 -1.17 22.32 -1.85
C SER A 246 -2.16 21.30 -2.43
N LEU A 247 -2.08 21.04 -3.73
CA LEU A 247 -2.86 20.00 -4.39
C LEU A 247 -2.30 18.59 -4.14
N GLY A 248 -1.09 18.49 -3.60
CA GLY A 248 -0.46 17.21 -3.23
C GLY A 248 -1.32 16.45 -2.22
N LYS A 249 -1.42 15.13 -2.39
CA LYS A 249 -2.13 14.25 -1.45
C LYS A 249 -1.31 13.01 -1.17
N ARG A 250 -1.10 12.70 0.11
CA ARG A 250 -0.34 11.53 0.57
C ARG A 250 -1.31 10.55 1.17
N LYS A 251 -1.27 9.30 0.69
CA LYS A 251 -2.09 8.22 1.21
C LYS A 251 -1.26 6.98 1.38
N PHE A 252 -1.35 6.34 2.54
CA PHE A 252 -0.68 5.08 2.81
C PHE A 252 -1.42 4.28 3.88
N ASN A 253 -1.15 2.99 3.93
CA ASN A 253 -1.71 2.09 4.92
C ASN A 253 -0.74 1.91 6.09
N VAL A 254 -1.28 1.67 7.28
CA VAL A 254 -0.50 1.34 8.47
C VAL A 254 -0.99 0.03 9.06
N PHE A 255 -0.05 -0.85 9.37
CA PHE A 255 -0.27 -2.14 9.98
C PHE A 255 0.52 -2.24 11.28
N ILE A 256 -0.08 -2.82 12.31
CA ILE A 256 0.58 -3.14 13.57
C ILE A 256 0.37 -4.62 13.85
N GLN A 257 1.45 -5.37 14.09
CA GLN A 257 1.41 -6.83 14.25
C GLN A 257 0.65 -7.53 13.10
N GLY A 258 0.83 -7.05 11.86
CA GLY A 258 0.17 -7.57 10.66
C GLY A 258 -1.30 -7.17 10.48
N ARG A 259 -1.92 -6.44 11.43
CA ARG A 259 -3.30 -5.96 11.31
C ARG A 259 -3.32 -4.54 10.78
N MET A 260 -4.10 -4.28 9.72
CA MET A 260 -4.31 -2.93 9.21
C MET A 260 -5.07 -2.09 10.25
N VAL A 261 -4.45 -1.00 10.70
CA VAL A 261 -5.00 -0.07 11.69
C VAL A 261 -5.37 1.28 11.08
N LEU A 262 -4.77 1.63 9.94
CA LEU A 262 -5.15 2.78 9.13
C LEU A 262 -5.13 2.37 7.65
N GLU A 263 -6.21 2.69 6.94
CA GLU A 263 -6.37 2.49 5.50
C GLU A 263 -6.40 3.85 4.79
N ASP A 264 -5.67 3.99 3.68
CA ASP A 264 -5.59 5.20 2.85
C ASP A 264 -5.37 6.47 3.68
N PHE A 265 -4.53 6.37 4.71
CA PHE A 265 -4.32 7.42 5.70
C PHE A 265 -3.71 8.66 5.08
N ASP A 266 -4.41 9.78 5.24
CA ASP A 266 -3.99 11.11 4.82
C ASP A 266 -3.68 11.96 6.05
N ILE A 267 -2.39 12.31 6.20
CA ILE A 267 -1.88 13.07 7.34
C ILE A 267 -2.48 14.48 7.36
N GLU A 268 -2.48 15.16 6.21
CA GLU A 268 -2.96 16.53 6.05
C GLU A 268 -4.46 16.61 6.38
N GLN A 269 -5.25 15.71 5.80
CA GLN A 269 -6.68 15.63 6.06
C GLN A 269 -6.95 15.34 7.54
N SER A 270 -6.22 14.41 8.15
CA SER A 270 -6.43 14.05 9.55
C SER A 270 -5.95 15.11 10.54
N ALA A 271 -4.99 15.95 10.19
CA ALA A 271 -4.48 17.05 11.02
C ALA A 271 -5.25 18.36 10.79
N GLY A 272 -6.10 18.44 9.76
CA GLY A 272 -6.79 19.67 9.35
C GLY A 272 -5.85 20.68 8.67
N GLY A 273 -4.88 20.18 7.91
CA GLY A 273 -3.91 20.95 7.13
C GLY A 273 -2.47 20.50 7.33
N ALA A 274 -1.59 20.87 6.40
CA ALA A 274 -0.15 20.65 6.46
C ALA A 274 0.52 21.43 7.59
N GLY A 275 1.68 20.96 8.06
CA GLY A 275 2.46 21.55 9.15
C GLY A 275 1.83 21.40 10.54
N LYS A 276 0.77 20.59 10.68
CA LYS A 276 0.09 20.31 11.95
C LYS A 276 0.36 18.87 12.39
N LEU A 277 0.50 18.64 13.70
CA LEU A 277 0.67 17.28 14.22
C LEU A 277 -0.65 16.54 14.21
N VAL A 278 -0.56 15.24 13.97
CA VAL A 278 -1.58 14.28 14.33
C VAL A 278 -0.91 13.08 15.00
N ILE A 279 -1.46 12.66 16.13
CA ILE A 279 -1.01 11.48 16.87
C ILE A 279 -2.10 10.43 16.77
N LYS A 280 -1.77 9.25 16.25
CA LYS A 280 -2.68 8.10 16.23
C LYS A 280 -2.26 7.11 17.30
N THR A 281 -3.20 6.74 18.17
CA THR A 281 -2.95 5.86 19.32
C THR A 281 -3.64 4.53 19.09
N PHE A 282 -2.89 3.45 19.28
CA PHE A 282 -3.37 2.07 19.12
C PHE A 282 -2.93 1.22 20.30
N THR A 283 -3.66 0.13 20.53
CA THR A 283 -3.23 -0.93 21.44
C THR A 283 -2.68 -2.10 20.64
N ALA A 284 -1.46 -2.54 20.97
CA ALA A 284 -0.80 -3.67 20.32
C ALA A 284 -0.45 -4.74 21.36
N TYR A 285 -0.40 -6.00 20.93
CA TYR A 285 0.02 -7.12 21.77
C TYR A 285 1.32 -7.71 21.24
N VAL A 286 2.35 -7.72 22.08
CA VAL A 286 3.62 -8.36 21.80
C VAL A 286 3.61 -9.75 22.42
N THR A 287 3.81 -10.79 21.61
CA THR A 287 3.80 -12.20 22.05
C THR A 287 5.14 -12.90 21.87
N ASN A 288 5.98 -12.40 20.96
CA ASN A 288 7.24 -13.03 20.58
C ASN A 288 8.42 -12.05 20.78
N HIS A 289 8.30 -11.15 21.76
CA HIS A 289 9.31 -10.12 22.06
C HIS A 289 9.63 -9.13 20.93
N THR A 290 8.87 -9.15 19.84
CA THR A 290 9.04 -8.24 18.71
C THR A 290 7.72 -7.56 18.39
N LEU A 291 7.75 -6.22 18.32
CA LEU A 291 6.67 -5.38 17.84
C LEU A 291 6.96 -4.97 16.40
N LYS A 292 6.06 -5.24 15.47
CA LYS A 292 6.17 -4.86 14.06
C LYS A 292 5.15 -3.78 13.72
N ILE A 293 5.64 -2.66 13.17
CA ILE A 293 4.83 -1.55 12.69
C ILE A 293 5.21 -1.31 11.23
N GLN A 294 4.31 -1.60 10.30
CA GLN A 294 4.53 -1.46 8.87
C GLN A 294 3.71 -0.32 8.30
N PHE A 295 4.36 0.48 7.47
CA PHE A 295 3.77 1.53 6.66
C PHE A 295 3.92 1.13 5.19
N TYR A 296 2.83 1.17 4.43
CA TYR A 296 2.81 0.65 3.07
C TYR A 296 2.08 1.57 2.11
N TRP A 297 2.68 1.84 0.96
CA TRP A 297 2.08 2.62 -0.10
C TRP A 297 1.42 1.72 -1.14
N ALA A 298 0.09 1.78 -1.22
CA ALA A 298 -0.70 1.01 -2.17
C ALA A 298 -0.82 1.69 -3.56
N GLY A 299 0.09 2.61 -3.91
CA GLY A 299 0.05 3.32 -5.20
C GLY A 299 -0.97 4.47 -5.27
N ARG A 300 -1.42 5.02 -4.13
CA ARG A 300 -2.43 6.08 -4.07
C ARG A 300 -1.86 7.44 -3.66
N GLY A 301 -2.53 8.51 -4.06
CA GLY A 301 -2.06 9.88 -3.82
C GLY A 301 -1.25 10.42 -5.00
N THR A 302 -0.57 11.55 -4.79
CA THR A 302 0.20 12.23 -5.82
C THR A 302 1.65 11.78 -5.82
N THR A 303 2.20 11.43 -7.00
CA THR A 303 3.61 11.06 -7.15
C THR A 303 4.49 12.20 -7.68
N GLY A 304 3.89 13.18 -8.35
CA GLY A 304 4.59 14.29 -9.02
C GLY A 304 4.43 15.67 -8.40
N ILE A 305 3.75 15.79 -7.26
CA ILE A 305 3.52 17.06 -6.55
C ILE A 305 4.09 16.92 -5.13
N PRO A 306 4.83 17.92 -4.59
CA PRO A 306 5.20 19.18 -5.24
C PRO A 306 6.30 18.99 -6.29
N TYR A 307 7.06 17.92 -6.12
CA TYR A 307 8.05 17.43 -7.06
C TYR A 307 7.85 15.93 -7.20
N ARG A 308 8.40 15.35 -8.27
CA ARG A 308 8.50 13.90 -8.39
C ARG A 308 9.39 13.37 -7.27
N GLY A 309 9.05 12.19 -6.73
CA GLY A 309 9.86 11.53 -5.71
C GLY A 309 9.52 11.85 -4.24
N PHE A 310 8.33 12.38 -3.95
CA PHE A 310 7.89 12.65 -2.57
C PHE A 310 6.52 12.03 -2.25
N TYR A 311 6.37 10.73 -2.48
CA TYR A 311 5.16 9.95 -2.18
C TYR A 311 5.42 8.85 -1.13
N GLY A 312 4.41 8.02 -0.86
CA GLY A 312 4.50 6.92 0.10
C GLY A 312 4.38 7.34 1.56
N PRO A 313 4.71 6.48 2.54
CA PRO A 313 4.54 6.78 3.94
C PRO A 313 5.51 7.84 4.44
N LEU A 314 5.07 8.60 5.43
CA LEU A 314 5.87 9.58 6.15
C LEU A 314 5.57 9.42 7.64
N ILE A 315 6.59 9.31 8.48
CA ILE A 315 6.46 9.16 9.94
C ILE A 315 7.51 10.00 10.66
N SER A 316 7.08 10.79 11.65
CA SER A 316 7.97 11.69 12.40
C SER A 316 8.53 11.02 13.65
N ALA A 317 7.70 10.27 14.38
CA ALA A 317 8.18 9.53 15.55
C ALA A 317 7.25 8.36 15.94
N ILE A 318 7.81 7.42 16.69
CA ILE A 318 7.09 6.29 17.26
C ILE A 318 7.31 6.31 18.77
N SER A 319 6.24 6.10 19.54
CA SER A 319 6.29 5.98 21.00
C SER A 319 5.49 4.76 21.45
N VAL A 320 6.12 3.87 22.18
CA VAL A 320 5.56 2.59 22.64
C VAL A 320 5.76 2.48 24.13
N THR A 321 4.65 2.38 24.88
CA THR A 321 4.65 2.29 26.35
C THR A 321 3.82 1.10 26.81
N PRO A 322 4.20 0.40 27.87
CA PRO A 322 3.48 -0.79 28.33
C PRO A 322 2.19 -0.39 29.04
N ASN A 323 1.13 -1.19 28.86
CA ASN A 323 -0.16 -1.04 29.56
C ASN A 323 -0.26 -1.97 30.78
N PHE A 324 0.86 -2.53 31.22
CA PHE A 324 0.95 -3.47 32.33
C PHE A 324 2.04 -3.02 33.30
N GLN A 325 1.92 -3.47 34.55
CA GLN A 325 2.98 -3.29 35.53
C GLN A 325 4.14 -4.21 35.18
N ILE A 326 5.32 -3.64 34.95
CA ILE A 326 6.55 -4.40 34.77
C ILE A 326 6.96 -4.88 36.16
N PRO A 327 7.20 -6.18 36.38
CA PRO A 327 7.80 -6.64 37.62
C PRO A 327 9.17 -5.96 37.74
N LEU A 328 9.33 -5.07 38.72
CA LEU A 328 10.65 -4.53 39.07
C LEU A 328 11.54 -5.71 39.44
N ALA A 329 12.79 -5.71 38.95
CA ALA A 329 13.79 -6.70 39.36
C ALA A 329 13.84 -6.72 40.90
N VAL A 330 13.44 -7.85 41.49
CA VAL A 330 13.32 -8.01 42.93
C VAL A 330 14.72 -8.15 43.53
N GLU A 331 15.13 -7.19 44.35
CA GLU A 331 16.22 -7.37 45.32
C GLU A 331 15.80 -8.41 46.40
N PRO A 332 16.74 -9.13 47.04
CA PRO A 332 16.45 -10.30 47.88
C PRO A 332 15.58 -9.96 49.12
N PRO A 333 14.85 -10.96 49.66
CA PRO A 333 13.65 -10.72 50.46
C PRO A 333 13.95 -10.31 51.91
N GLN A 334 13.26 -9.27 52.37
CA GLN A 334 13.02 -9.01 53.79
C GLN A 334 11.62 -9.51 54.17
N THR A 335 11.60 -10.24 55.27
CA THR A 335 10.50 -11.03 55.84
C THR A 335 9.38 -10.22 56.48
N GLY A 336 8.15 -10.77 56.39
CA GLY A 336 6.97 -10.45 57.24
C GLY A 336 5.92 -9.61 56.49
N SER A 337 4.61 -9.85 56.55
CA SER A 337 3.77 -10.70 57.39
C SER A 337 2.45 -10.94 56.65
N ARG A 338 1.88 -12.15 56.76
CA ARG A 338 0.62 -12.57 56.13
C ARG A 338 -0.59 -11.98 56.88
N THR A 339 -1.52 -11.36 56.16
CA THR A 339 -2.92 -11.22 56.59
C THR A 339 -3.85 -11.82 55.53
N LYS A 340 -4.71 -12.76 55.99
CA LYS A 340 -5.71 -13.48 55.19
C LYS A 340 -6.92 -12.59 54.95
N ILE A 341 -7.45 -12.56 53.72
CA ILE A 341 -8.81 -12.09 53.43
C ILE A 341 -9.57 -13.16 52.65
N SER A 342 -10.80 -13.41 53.10
CA SER A 342 -11.69 -14.50 52.75
C SER A 342 -12.37 -14.34 51.38
N ARG A 343 -12.57 -15.48 50.71
CA ARG A 343 -13.52 -15.69 49.62
C ARG A 343 -14.96 -15.52 50.10
N THR A 344 -15.75 -14.72 49.38
CA THR A 344 -17.19 -14.93 49.24
C THR A 344 -17.62 -14.66 47.80
N SER A 345 -18.34 -15.62 47.25
CA SER A 345 -18.94 -15.65 45.93
C SER A 345 -20.43 -15.31 46.01
N LYS A 346 -20.98 -14.55 45.05
CA LYS A 346 -22.40 -14.56 44.67
C LYS A 346 -22.59 -14.23 43.18
N ALA A 347 -23.71 -14.72 42.66
CA ALA A 347 -24.00 -15.07 41.28
C ALA A 347 -24.75 -14.01 40.44
N LEU A 348 -24.54 -14.12 39.12
CA LEU A 348 -25.49 -14.04 37.98
C LEU A 348 -26.75 -13.14 38.02
N LEU A 349 -26.84 -12.20 37.06
CA LEU A 349 -28.09 -11.69 36.49
C LEU A 349 -27.99 -11.70 34.96
N ILE A 350 -28.82 -12.53 34.33
CA ILE A 350 -29.01 -12.64 32.87
C ILE A 350 -30.15 -11.69 32.47
N GLY A 351 -29.87 -10.77 31.54
CA GLY A 351 -30.89 -9.90 30.93
C GLY A 351 -30.39 -8.95 29.83
N GLY A 352 -29.17 -9.12 29.33
CA GLY A 352 -28.53 -8.21 28.35
C GLY A 352 -28.53 -8.58 26.85
N PRO A 353 -28.72 -9.84 26.37
CA PRO A 353 -28.36 -10.13 24.98
C PRO A 353 -29.38 -9.67 23.94
N ILE A 354 -30.65 -9.51 24.29
CA ILE A 354 -31.72 -9.35 23.29
C ILE A 354 -31.83 -7.90 22.81
N ILE A 355 -31.59 -6.92 23.68
CA ILE A 355 -31.69 -5.49 23.35
C ILE A 355 -30.52 -5.04 22.45
N ALA A 356 -29.32 -5.55 22.70
CA ALA A 356 -28.12 -5.22 21.91
C ALA A 356 -28.20 -5.74 20.46
N ILE A 357 -28.82 -6.90 20.25
CA ILE A 357 -29.01 -7.47 18.90
C ILE A 357 -30.07 -6.67 18.13
N PHE A 358 -31.14 -6.22 18.80
CA PHE A 358 -32.20 -5.44 18.16
C PHE A 358 -31.72 -4.04 17.76
N THR A 359 -30.93 -3.37 18.61
CA THR A 359 -30.33 -2.07 18.28
C THR A 359 -29.31 -2.19 17.15
N ALA A 360 -28.49 -3.25 17.14
CA ALA A 360 -27.55 -3.50 16.04
C ALA A 360 -28.26 -3.73 14.69
N LEU A 361 -29.40 -4.43 14.69
CA LEU A 361 -30.20 -4.66 13.48
C LEU A 361 -30.82 -3.35 12.95
N VAL A 362 -31.38 -2.53 13.83
CA VAL A 362 -31.98 -1.23 13.44
C VAL A 362 -30.90 -0.28 12.91
N VAL A 363 -29.75 -0.20 13.56
CA VAL A 363 -28.60 0.59 13.09
C VAL A 363 -28.07 0.05 11.77
N GLY A 364 -27.97 -1.26 11.61
CA GLY A 364 -27.58 -1.90 10.34
C GLY A 364 -28.53 -1.57 9.19
N ILE A 365 -29.84 -1.60 9.44
CA ILE A 365 -30.86 -1.21 8.44
C ILE A 365 -30.77 0.29 8.13
N TRP A 366 -30.55 1.13 9.15
CA TRP A 366 -30.41 2.58 8.98
C TRP A 366 -29.16 2.96 8.18
N ILE A 367 -28.01 2.35 8.48
CA ILE A 367 -26.76 2.52 7.72
C ILE A 367 -26.95 2.04 6.28
N LYS A 368 -27.62 0.91 6.06
CA LYS A 368 -27.87 0.37 4.72
C LYS A 368 -28.81 1.29 3.90
N ARG A 369 -29.84 1.86 4.52
CA ARG A 369 -30.73 2.85 3.89
C ARG A 369 -30.00 4.16 3.59
N ARG A 370 -29.20 4.67 4.53
CA ARG A 370 -28.41 5.90 4.36
C ARG A 370 -27.37 5.77 3.26
N ARG A 371 -26.68 4.63 3.17
CA ARG A 371 -25.71 4.32 2.09
C ARG A 371 -26.39 4.26 0.72
N LYS A 372 -27.61 3.70 0.65
CA LYS A 372 -28.40 3.66 -0.59
C LYS A 372 -28.86 5.06 -1.03
N ASN A 373 -29.19 5.94 -0.08
CA ASN A 373 -29.56 7.33 -0.37
C ASN A 373 -28.36 8.17 -0.82
N LEU A 374 -27.17 7.97 -0.23
CA LEU A 374 -25.95 8.68 -0.63
C LEU A 374 -25.55 8.34 -2.07
N VAL A 375 -25.56 7.06 -2.44
CA VAL A 375 -25.25 6.60 -3.81
C VAL A 375 -26.25 7.17 -4.83
N ASN A 376 -27.54 7.25 -4.49
CA ASN A 376 -28.54 7.87 -5.37
C ASN A 376 -28.35 9.39 -5.50
N GLN A 377 -27.86 10.06 -4.46
CA GLN A 377 -27.58 11.49 -4.49
C GLN A 377 -26.32 11.80 -5.30
N ASP A 378 -25.27 10.98 -5.17
CA ASP A 378 -24.04 11.09 -5.97
C ASP A 378 -24.29 10.79 -7.46
N LEU A 379 -25.11 9.79 -7.78
CA LEU A 379 -25.53 9.50 -9.16
C LEU A 379 -26.28 10.69 -9.79
N ARG A 380 -27.14 11.38 -9.03
CA ARG A 380 -27.84 12.59 -9.49
C ARG A 380 -26.90 13.79 -9.64
N ALA A 381 -25.86 13.89 -8.82
CA ALA A 381 -24.84 14.92 -8.94
C ALA A 381 -23.92 14.71 -10.15
N LEU A 382 -23.62 13.45 -10.50
CA LEU A 382 -22.87 13.05 -11.71
C LEU A 382 -23.70 13.27 -13.00
N ASP A 383 -25.02 13.04 -12.94
CA ASP A 383 -25.97 13.31 -14.04
C ASP A 383 -26.00 14.80 -14.46
N LEU A 384 -25.60 15.70 -13.55
CA LEU A 384 -25.53 17.15 -13.80
C LEU A 384 -24.21 17.60 -14.45
N GLN A 385 -23.18 16.73 -14.50
CA GLN A 385 -21.84 17.06 -15.01
C GLN A 385 -21.50 16.42 -16.37
N ILE A 386 -22.27 15.42 -16.80
CA ILE A 386 -22.05 14.65 -18.04
C ILE A 386 -23.35 14.70 -18.85
N GLY A 387 -23.29 14.77 -20.18
CA GLY A 387 -24.51 14.78 -21.00
C GLY A 387 -25.42 13.60 -20.67
N SER A 388 -26.70 13.85 -20.38
CA SER A 388 -27.69 12.80 -20.13
C SER A 388 -28.52 12.56 -21.39
N PHE A 389 -28.73 11.28 -21.72
CA PHE A 389 -29.57 10.87 -22.84
C PHE A 389 -30.81 10.14 -22.31
N THR A 390 -31.96 10.40 -22.92
CA THR A 390 -33.18 9.63 -22.64
C THR A 390 -33.12 8.27 -23.35
N LEU A 391 -33.79 7.25 -22.79
CA LEU A 391 -33.87 5.92 -23.40
C LEU A 391 -34.55 6.00 -24.77
N ARG A 392 -35.49 6.95 -24.95
CA ARG A 392 -36.14 7.21 -26.23
C ARG A 392 -35.15 7.68 -27.30
N GLN A 393 -34.25 8.61 -26.96
CA GLN A 393 -33.20 9.08 -27.89
C GLN A 393 -32.25 7.94 -28.27
N ILE A 394 -31.83 7.13 -27.29
CA ILE A 394 -30.90 6.01 -27.56
C ILE A 394 -31.57 4.91 -28.39
N LYS A 395 -32.84 4.59 -28.13
CA LYS A 395 -33.60 3.64 -28.97
C LYS A 395 -33.78 4.16 -30.39
N ALA A 396 -34.07 5.45 -30.57
CA ALA A 396 -34.13 6.04 -31.91
C ALA A 396 -32.77 5.93 -32.62
N ALA A 397 -31.68 6.26 -31.93
CA ALA A 397 -30.34 6.26 -32.50
C ALA A 397 -29.84 4.86 -32.88
N THR A 398 -30.17 3.84 -32.09
CA THR A 398 -29.70 2.45 -32.29
C THR A 398 -30.68 1.58 -33.08
N ARG A 399 -31.79 2.14 -33.56
CA ARG A 399 -32.94 1.40 -34.14
C ARG A 399 -33.45 0.31 -33.19
N ASN A 400 -33.66 0.70 -31.94
CA ASN A 400 -34.09 -0.15 -30.83
C ASN A 400 -33.12 -1.32 -30.56
N PHE A 401 -31.81 -1.02 -30.53
CA PHE A 401 -30.74 -2.00 -30.33
C PHE A 401 -30.76 -3.13 -31.36
N ASP A 402 -30.95 -2.77 -32.63
CA ASP A 402 -30.96 -3.72 -33.75
C ASP A 402 -29.68 -4.58 -33.74
N PRO A 403 -29.79 -5.93 -33.78
CA PRO A 403 -28.63 -6.81 -33.84
C PRO A 403 -27.67 -6.50 -35.00
N ALA A 404 -28.16 -5.94 -36.12
CA ALA A 404 -27.32 -5.51 -37.23
C ALA A 404 -26.37 -4.36 -36.86
N ASN A 405 -26.70 -3.59 -35.82
CA ASN A 405 -25.87 -2.49 -35.31
C ASN A 405 -24.93 -2.93 -34.19
N LYS A 406 -24.91 -4.21 -33.80
CA LYS A 406 -24.04 -4.72 -32.74
C LYS A 406 -22.59 -4.78 -33.22
N ILE A 407 -21.72 -3.97 -32.61
CA ILE A 407 -20.31 -3.83 -33.00
C ILE A 407 -19.34 -4.57 -32.06
N GLY A 408 -19.81 -5.00 -30.89
CA GLY A 408 -18.99 -5.78 -29.95
C GLY A 408 -19.78 -6.36 -28.79
N GLU A 409 -19.25 -7.42 -28.20
CA GLU A 409 -19.81 -8.07 -27.00
C GLU A 409 -18.68 -8.65 -26.16
N GLY A 410 -18.78 -8.52 -24.84
CA GLY A 410 -17.85 -9.10 -23.88
C GLY A 410 -18.51 -9.31 -22.52
N GLY A 411 -17.71 -9.66 -21.51
CA GLY A 411 -18.20 -9.95 -20.15
C GLY A 411 -18.94 -8.79 -19.46
N PHE A 412 -18.84 -7.58 -20.01
CA PHE A 412 -19.39 -6.34 -19.45
C PHE A 412 -20.59 -5.80 -20.24
N GLY A 413 -21.06 -6.50 -21.27
CA GLY A 413 -22.24 -6.11 -22.04
C GLY A 413 -22.03 -6.05 -23.55
N SER A 414 -23.04 -5.55 -24.25
CA SER A 414 -23.07 -5.41 -25.71
C SER A 414 -22.88 -3.95 -26.12
N VAL A 415 -22.18 -3.72 -27.23
CA VAL A 415 -21.96 -2.39 -27.79
C VAL A 415 -22.67 -2.28 -29.14
N TYR A 416 -23.46 -1.22 -29.33
CA TYR A 416 -24.22 -0.95 -30.54
C TYR A 416 -23.77 0.36 -31.17
N LYS A 417 -23.67 0.40 -32.51
CA LYS A 417 -23.54 1.63 -33.26
C LYS A 417 -24.88 2.36 -33.30
N GLY A 418 -24.86 3.67 -33.12
CA GLY A 418 -26.05 4.51 -33.23
C GLY A 418 -25.78 5.79 -34.00
N LEU A 419 -26.85 6.43 -34.47
CA LEU A 419 -26.83 7.73 -35.13
C LEU A 419 -27.78 8.68 -34.39
N LEU A 420 -27.25 9.71 -33.75
CA LEU A 420 -28.05 10.73 -33.08
C LEU A 420 -28.79 11.62 -34.11
N SER A 421 -29.81 12.35 -33.66
CA SER A 421 -30.65 13.19 -34.52
C SER A 421 -29.91 14.35 -35.17
N ASP A 422 -28.78 14.76 -34.60
CA ASP A 422 -27.87 15.79 -35.11
C ASP A 422 -26.85 15.24 -36.13
N GLY A 423 -26.89 13.94 -36.43
CA GLY A 423 -25.96 13.27 -37.34
C GLY A 423 -24.71 12.69 -36.65
N THR A 424 -24.54 12.85 -35.34
CA THR A 424 -23.39 12.32 -34.62
C THR A 424 -23.45 10.79 -34.55
N ILE A 425 -22.38 10.12 -34.97
CA ILE A 425 -22.24 8.67 -34.85
C ILE A 425 -21.73 8.33 -33.46
N ILE A 426 -22.41 7.41 -32.77
CA ILE A 426 -22.13 7.04 -31.38
C ILE A 426 -21.93 5.53 -31.21
N ALA A 427 -21.21 5.16 -30.17
CA ALA A 427 -21.16 3.79 -29.66
C ALA A 427 -21.90 3.71 -28.32
N VAL A 428 -22.95 2.90 -28.27
CA VAL A 428 -23.81 2.71 -27.09
C VAL A 428 -23.47 1.37 -26.44
N LYS A 429 -22.80 1.43 -25.29
CA LYS A 429 -22.49 0.25 -24.47
C LYS A 429 -23.66 0.00 -23.51
N GLN A 430 -24.36 -1.09 -23.73
CA GLN A 430 -25.42 -1.59 -22.87
C GLN A 430 -24.82 -2.55 -21.84
N LEU A 431 -24.81 -2.15 -20.58
CA LEU A 431 -24.31 -2.97 -19.49
C LEU A 431 -25.33 -4.06 -19.12
N SER A 432 -24.83 -5.23 -18.74
CA SER A 432 -25.68 -6.35 -18.34
C SER A 432 -26.43 -6.04 -17.04
N SER A 433 -27.76 -6.06 -17.08
CA SER A 433 -28.63 -5.84 -15.91
C SER A 433 -28.68 -7.02 -14.93
N LYS A 434 -27.98 -8.13 -15.21
CA LYS A 434 -28.05 -9.38 -14.45
C LYS A 434 -27.04 -9.50 -13.31
N SER A 435 -26.21 -8.50 -13.02
CA SER A 435 -25.17 -8.60 -11.97
C SER A 435 -25.05 -7.34 -11.10
N LYS A 436 -24.72 -7.52 -9.81
CA LYS A 436 -24.29 -6.41 -8.92
C LYS A 436 -22.99 -5.75 -9.41
N GLN A 437 -22.24 -6.47 -10.24
CA GLN A 437 -20.99 -6.05 -10.84
C GLN A 437 -21.21 -4.95 -11.89
N GLY A 438 -22.24 -5.06 -12.74
CA GLY A 438 -22.55 -4.05 -13.77
C GLY A 438 -22.85 -2.65 -13.19
N ASN A 439 -23.48 -2.56 -12.03
CA ASN A 439 -23.71 -1.28 -11.36
C ASN A 439 -22.41 -0.64 -10.84
N ARG A 440 -21.48 -1.44 -10.33
CA ARG A 440 -20.17 -0.95 -9.85
C ARG A 440 -19.29 -0.52 -11.02
N GLU A 441 -19.33 -1.26 -12.12
CA GLU A 441 -18.64 -0.92 -13.36
C GLU A 441 -19.19 0.35 -13.99
N PHE A 442 -20.52 0.53 -14.01
CA PHE A 442 -21.16 1.77 -14.46
C PHE A 442 -20.66 2.99 -13.69
N VAL A 443 -20.66 2.92 -12.34
CA VAL A 443 -20.20 4.01 -11.48
C VAL A 443 -18.69 4.27 -11.65
N ASN A 444 -17.89 3.21 -11.76
CA ASN A 444 -16.45 3.34 -11.98
C ASN A 444 -16.13 3.96 -13.35
N GLU A 445 -16.82 3.53 -14.40
CA GLU A 445 -16.58 3.97 -15.79
C GLU A 445 -17.02 5.43 -15.97
N ILE A 446 -18.18 5.81 -15.40
CA ILE A 446 -18.60 7.21 -15.32
C ILE A 446 -17.58 8.04 -14.52
N GLY A 447 -17.24 7.62 -13.29
CA GLY A 447 -16.38 8.41 -12.41
C GLY A 447 -14.93 8.54 -12.90
N MET A 448 -14.40 7.55 -13.62
CA MET A 448 -13.07 7.58 -14.21
C MET A 448 -13.04 8.44 -15.49
N ILE A 449 -13.99 8.23 -16.40
CA ILE A 449 -13.94 8.84 -17.74
C ILE A 449 -14.46 10.28 -17.73
N SER A 450 -15.37 10.64 -16.81
CA SER A 450 -15.80 12.05 -16.66
C SER A 450 -14.66 12.98 -16.23
N ALA A 451 -13.63 12.43 -15.59
CA ALA A 451 -12.45 13.16 -15.11
C ALA A 451 -11.28 13.14 -16.12
N LEU A 452 -11.38 12.40 -17.23
CA LEU A 452 -10.29 12.18 -18.17
C LEU A 452 -10.67 12.73 -19.56
N GLN A 453 -10.20 13.94 -19.88
CA GLN A 453 -10.18 14.47 -21.24
C GLN A 453 -8.75 14.41 -21.77
N HIS A 454 -8.48 13.48 -22.68
CA HIS A 454 -7.17 13.32 -23.31
C HIS A 454 -7.33 13.01 -24.81
N PRO A 455 -6.50 13.56 -25.71
CA PRO A 455 -6.62 13.36 -27.16
C PRO A 455 -6.60 11.89 -27.63
N ASN A 456 -5.97 11.02 -26.84
CA ASN A 456 -5.81 9.59 -27.15
C ASN A 456 -6.75 8.67 -26.37
N LEU A 457 -7.76 9.22 -25.68
CA LEU A 457 -8.77 8.43 -24.97
C LEU A 457 -10.14 8.65 -25.60
N VAL A 458 -10.91 7.56 -25.71
CA VAL A 458 -12.26 7.60 -26.26
C VAL A 458 -13.14 8.50 -25.40
N ARG A 459 -13.70 9.53 -26.01
CA ARG A 459 -14.58 10.49 -25.34
C ARG A 459 -15.91 9.85 -24.95
N LEU A 460 -16.30 10.01 -23.68
CA LEU A 460 -17.65 9.74 -23.21
C LEU A 460 -18.53 10.98 -23.47
N TYR A 461 -19.56 10.82 -24.29
CA TYR A 461 -20.55 11.86 -24.53
C TYR A 461 -21.60 11.92 -23.41
N GLY A 462 -21.95 10.77 -22.85
CA GLY A 462 -23.02 10.73 -21.86
C GLY A 462 -23.41 9.35 -21.35
N CYS A 463 -24.46 9.34 -20.55
CA CYS A 463 -25.09 8.12 -20.07
C CYS A 463 -26.62 8.19 -20.10
N CYS A 464 -27.27 7.03 -20.03
CA CYS A 464 -28.71 6.90 -19.83
C CYS A 464 -28.95 5.93 -18.66
N THR A 465 -29.70 6.40 -17.66
CA THR A 465 -30.05 5.65 -16.44
C THR A 465 -31.56 5.41 -16.31
N GLU A 466 -32.34 5.64 -17.36
CA GLU A 466 -33.80 5.49 -17.33
C GLU A 466 -34.24 4.02 -17.19
N GLY A 467 -35.04 3.75 -16.16
CA GLY A 467 -35.55 2.40 -15.84
C GLY A 467 -34.46 1.48 -15.28
N ASN A 468 -34.41 0.24 -15.78
CA ASN A 468 -33.38 -0.74 -15.43
C ASN A 468 -32.27 -0.84 -16.50
N GLN A 469 -32.11 0.20 -17.33
CA GLN A 469 -31.12 0.26 -18.40
C GLN A 469 -29.96 1.16 -17.97
N LEU A 470 -28.75 0.60 -17.93
CA LEU A 470 -27.51 1.34 -17.71
C LEU A 470 -26.75 1.39 -19.03
N LEU A 471 -26.76 2.54 -19.68
CA LEU A 471 -26.18 2.74 -20.99
C LEU A 471 -25.10 3.83 -20.92
N LEU A 472 -23.98 3.59 -21.59
CA LEU A 472 -22.90 4.55 -21.76
C LEU A 472 -22.78 4.90 -23.24
N VAL A 473 -22.64 6.19 -23.54
CA VAL A 473 -22.61 6.75 -24.90
C VAL A 473 -21.24 7.35 -25.16
N TYR A 474 -20.50 6.74 -26.07
CA TYR A 474 -19.16 7.13 -26.48
C TYR A 474 -19.14 7.71 -27.89
N GLU A 475 -18.07 8.41 -28.21
CA GLU A 475 -17.67 8.62 -29.60
C GLU A 475 -17.45 7.28 -30.30
N TYR A 476 -17.85 7.21 -31.57
CA TYR A 476 -17.64 6.03 -32.38
C TYR A 476 -16.25 6.03 -33.01
N MET A 477 -15.50 4.95 -32.82
CA MET A 477 -14.17 4.77 -33.40
C MET A 477 -14.26 3.91 -34.67
N GLU A 478 -13.99 4.50 -35.84
CA GLU A 478 -14.13 3.83 -37.14
C GLU A 478 -13.16 2.65 -37.34
N ASN A 479 -11.95 2.72 -36.78
CA ASN A 479 -10.87 1.74 -36.97
C ASN A 479 -10.92 0.52 -36.05
N ASN A 480 -12.04 0.30 -35.34
CA ASN A 480 -12.26 -0.84 -34.44
C ASN A 480 -11.24 -0.91 -33.27
N CYS A 481 -11.30 -1.95 -32.45
CA CYS A 481 -10.48 -2.03 -31.22
C CYS A 481 -9.06 -2.57 -31.47
N LEU A 482 -8.10 -2.13 -30.63
CA LEU A 482 -6.70 -2.58 -30.66
C LEU A 482 -6.58 -4.12 -30.59
N ALA A 483 -7.43 -4.79 -29.81
CA ALA A 483 -7.43 -6.25 -29.73
C ALA A 483 -7.66 -6.91 -31.10
N ARG A 484 -8.47 -6.30 -31.97
CA ARG A 484 -8.71 -6.83 -33.31
C ARG A 484 -7.53 -6.59 -34.27
N ALA A 485 -6.75 -5.53 -34.07
CA ALA A 485 -5.51 -5.34 -34.81
C ALA A 485 -4.35 -6.20 -34.31
N LEU A 486 -4.31 -6.49 -32.99
CA LEU A 486 -3.27 -7.33 -32.39
C LEU A 486 -3.52 -8.83 -32.60
N PHE A 487 -4.78 -9.26 -32.67
CA PHE A 487 -5.16 -10.67 -32.67
C PHE A 487 -6.09 -11.07 -33.84
N GLY A 488 -6.41 -10.15 -34.76
CA GLY A 488 -7.22 -10.41 -35.95
C GLY A 488 -6.39 -10.60 -37.23
N ASN A 489 -7.08 -10.72 -38.37
CA ASN A 489 -6.42 -10.95 -39.67
C ASN A 489 -5.53 -9.76 -40.09
N PRO A 490 -4.39 -10.00 -40.76
CA PRO A 490 -3.27 -9.06 -40.93
C PRO A 490 -3.51 -7.86 -41.87
N THR A 491 -4.76 -7.55 -42.24
CA THR A 491 -5.09 -6.47 -43.18
C THR A 491 -5.53 -5.16 -42.51
N SER A 492 -5.65 -5.11 -41.19
CA SER A 492 -6.07 -3.90 -40.46
C SER A 492 -4.88 -3.04 -40.01
N TYR A 493 -4.60 -1.97 -40.76
CA TYR A 493 -3.69 -0.89 -40.33
C TYR A 493 -4.42 0.06 -39.38
N ILE A 494 -3.88 0.25 -38.16
CA ILE A 494 -4.29 1.35 -37.27
C ILE A 494 -3.23 2.46 -37.38
N SER A 495 -3.53 3.52 -38.13
CA SER A 495 -2.75 4.75 -38.08
C SER A 495 -3.21 5.59 -36.89
N TRP A 496 -2.38 5.67 -35.85
CA TRP A 496 -2.63 6.52 -34.67
C TRP A 496 -2.35 8.00 -34.92
N CYS A 497 -2.53 8.47 -36.15
CA CYS A 497 -2.47 9.88 -36.49
C CYS A 497 -3.85 10.32 -36.96
N SER A 498 -4.43 11.28 -36.26
CA SER A 498 -5.38 12.22 -36.83
C SER A 498 -4.93 13.62 -36.36
N PRO A 499 -5.15 14.66 -37.19
CA PRO A 499 -4.59 16.01 -37.02
C PRO A 499 -4.97 16.70 -35.70
#